data_AF-A0AAV4S4N2-F1
#
_entry.id   AF-A0AAV4S4N2-F1
#
_cell.length_a   1.000
_cell.length_b   1.000
_cell.length_c   1.000
_cell.angle_alpha   90.00
_cell.angle_beta   90.00
_cell.angle_gamma   90.00
#
_symmetry.space_group_name_H-M   'P 1'
#
loop_
_entity.id
_entity.type
_entity.pdbx_description
1 polymer ?
#
loop_
_entity_poly.entity_id
_entity_poly.type
_entity_poly.pdbx_seq_one_letter_code
_entity_poly.pdbx_strand_id
1 'polypeptide(L)'
;MELHFETQAVHSGQYPIERVKLKPSIILDSIQDEPFGIANDSKQRLEKCIATLEHAKYCLSFPSGLAAVTSISMLVEDGEHAILFDSVYHGTRTYLSIRKELGHAEVTFADLRDASVLENLMKPNTKMVWIETPCNQP
;
A
#
# COMPACT_ATOMS: atom_id res chain seq x y z
N MET A 1 -15.04 -12.53 -20.84
CA MET A 1 -15.35 -11.11 -21.11
C MET A 1 -14.73 -10.31 -19.98
N GLU A 2 -13.78 -9.43 -20.29
CA GLU A 2 -13.19 -8.54 -19.29
C GLU A 2 -14.21 -7.43 -19.01
N LEU A 3 -14.54 -7.24 -17.73
CA LEU A 3 -15.51 -6.22 -17.32
C LEU A 3 -14.83 -4.84 -17.31
N HIS A 4 -15.58 -3.79 -17.66
CA HIS A 4 -15.09 -2.41 -17.59
C HIS A 4 -14.86 -1.96 -16.14
N PHE A 5 -13.99 -0.97 -15.94
CA PHE A 5 -13.62 -0.42 -14.62
C PHE A 5 -14.86 -0.03 -13.80
N GLU A 6 -15.83 0.67 -14.41
CA GLU A 6 -17.05 1.13 -13.75
C GLU A 6 -17.91 -0.06 -13.28
N THR A 7 -17.92 -1.14 -14.05
CA THR A 7 -18.63 -2.37 -13.68
C THR A 7 -17.92 -3.07 -12.53
N GLN A 8 -16.59 -3.14 -12.58
CA GLN A 8 -15.78 -3.70 -11.50
C GLN A 8 -15.92 -2.89 -10.20
N ALA A 9 -15.95 -1.56 -10.27
CA ALA A 9 -16.09 -0.70 -9.09
C ALA A 9 -17.40 -0.95 -8.33
N VAL A 10 -18.45 -1.37 -9.04
CA VAL A 10 -19.76 -1.67 -8.45
C VAL A 10 -19.88 -3.13 -8.03
N HIS A 11 -19.27 -4.08 -8.75
CA HIS A 11 -19.54 -5.51 -8.58
C HIS A 11 -18.39 -6.32 -7.98
N SER A 12 -17.15 -5.85 -8.06
CA SER A 12 -15.98 -6.57 -7.54
C SER A 12 -16.00 -6.64 -6.02
N GLY A 13 -15.84 -7.85 -5.49
CA GLY A 13 -16.02 -8.12 -4.07
C GLY A 13 -17.48 -8.00 -3.59
N GLN A 14 -18.44 -7.75 -4.49
CA GLN A 14 -19.85 -7.61 -4.17
C GLN A 14 -20.63 -8.85 -4.59
N TYR A 15 -20.68 -9.85 -3.72
CA TYR A 15 -21.52 -11.03 -3.89
C TYR A 15 -22.64 -11.05 -2.85
N PRO A 16 -23.87 -11.47 -3.23
CA PRO A 16 -24.97 -11.60 -2.30
C PRO A 16 -24.66 -12.72 -1.30
N ILE A 17 -24.71 -12.40 -0.01
CA ILE A 17 -24.56 -13.36 1.08
C ILE A 17 -25.90 -14.11 1.29
N GLU A 18 -27.02 -13.45 1.00
CA GLU A 18 -28.38 -13.98 1.04
C GLU A 18 -29.19 -13.40 -0.14
N ARG A 19 -30.25 -14.10 -0.58
CA ARG A 19 -31.10 -13.70 -1.74
C ARG A 19 -31.68 -12.28 -1.67
N VAL A 20 -31.70 -11.65 -0.50
CA VAL A 20 -32.35 -10.36 -0.24
C VAL A 20 -31.38 -9.22 0.07
N LYS A 21 -30.07 -9.48 0.20
CA LYS A 21 -29.08 -8.44 0.53
C LYS A 21 -28.21 -8.10 -0.69
N LEU A 22 -28.55 -7.00 -1.35
CA LEU A 22 -27.78 -6.43 -2.46
C LEU A 22 -26.51 -5.70 -1.99
N LYS A 23 -26.54 -5.10 -0.79
CA LYS A 23 -25.38 -4.38 -0.22
C LYS A 23 -24.64 -5.27 0.79
N PRO A 24 -23.30 -5.12 0.89
CA PRO A 24 -22.53 -5.74 1.97
C PRO A 24 -23.09 -5.40 3.34
N SER A 25 -23.05 -6.39 4.25
CA SER A 25 -23.20 -6.09 5.67
C SER A 25 -21.88 -5.55 6.22
N ILE A 26 -21.96 -4.61 7.15
CA ILE A 26 -20.80 -4.16 7.93
C ILE A 26 -20.64 -5.13 9.09
N ILE A 27 -19.54 -5.88 9.10
CA ILE A 27 -19.24 -6.84 10.17
C ILE A 27 -18.37 -6.15 11.22
N LEU A 28 -18.95 -5.92 12.38
CA LEU A 28 -18.28 -5.30 13.54
C LEU A 28 -17.80 -6.33 14.57
N ASP A 29 -18.13 -7.61 14.39
CA ASP A 29 -17.72 -8.66 15.31
C ASP A 29 -16.22 -8.95 15.16
N SER A 30 -15.55 -9.01 16.30
CA SER A 30 -14.15 -9.36 16.46
C SER A 30 -13.89 -10.87 16.50
N ILE A 31 -14.94 -11.67 16.71
CA ILE A 31 -14.88 -13.13 16.73
C ILE A 31 -15.47 -13.62 15.42
N GLN A 32 -14.61 -14.02 14.49
CA GLN A 32 -14.99 -14.72 13.26
C GLN A 32 -14.34 -16.11 13.25
N ASP A 33 -14.65 -16.94 12.25
CA ASP A 33 -14.12 -18.31 12.13
C ASP A 33 -12.57 -18.37 12.07
N GLU A 34 -11.91 -17.24 11.85
CA GLU A 34 -10.46 -17.08 12.01
C GLU A 34 -10.11 -16.37 13.33
N PRO A 35 -9.11 -16.88 14.09
CA PRO A 35 -8.80 -16.34 15.41
C PRO A 35 -8.32 -14.87 15.34
N PHE A 36 -8.78 -14.07 16.30
CA PHE A 36 -8.36 -12.68 16.57
C PHE A 36 -8.75 -11.59 15.54
N GLY A 37 -9.82 -11.77 14.76
CA GLY A 37 -10.32 -10.71 13.87
C GLY A 37 -9.35 -10.32 12.74
N ILE A 38 -8.38 -11.20 12.44
CA ILE A 38 -7.40 -11.04 11.37
C ILE A 38 -8.10 -11.07 10.00
N ALA A 39 -9.15 -11.89 9.87
CA ALA A 39 -10.05 -11.92 8.73
C ALA A 39 -11.39 -11.27 9.10
N ASN A 40 -11.82 -10.30 8.29
CA ASN A 40 -13.13 -9.67 8.39
C ASN A 40 -13.74 -9.60 6.99
N ASP A 41 -14.93 -10.17 6.78
CA ASP A 41 -15.55 -10.22 5.43
C ASP A 41 -15.71 -8.83 4.81
N SER A 42 -16.13 -7.81 5.59
CA SER A 42 -16.24 -6.45 5.07
C SER A 42 -14.89 -5.90 4.58
N LYS A 43 -13.80 -6.18 5.32
CA LYS A 43 -12.43 -5.84 4.93
C LYS A 43 -11.98 -6.59 3.67
N GLN A 44 -12.16 -7.91 3.63
CA GLN A 44 -11.76 -8.75 2.49
C GLN A 44 -12.48 -8.37 1.20
N ARG A 45 -13.75 -7.96 1.30
CA ARG A 45 -14.52 -7.48 0.16
C ARG A 45 -14.00 -6.15 -0.39
N LEU A 46 -13.61 -5.23 0.48
CA LEU A 46 -12.93 -3.99 0.08
C LEU A 46 -11.61 -4.31 -0.63
N GLU A 47 -10.77 -5.15 -0.02
CA GLU A 47 -9.48 -5.56 -0.58
C GLU A 47 -9.65 -6.22 -1.95
N LYS A 48 -10.62 -7.10 -2.11
CA LYS A 48 -10.92 -7.73 -3.41
C LYS A 48 -11.38 -6.71 -4.46
N CYS A 49 -12.18 -5.72 -4.07
CA CYS A 49 -12.61 -4.67 -4.96
C CYS A 49 -11.39 -3.86 -5.47
N ILE A 50 -10.59 -3.32 -4.55
CA ILE A 50 -9.40 -2.52 -4.89
C ILE A 50 -8.38 -3.34 -5.69
N ALA A 51 -8.11 -4.58 -5.29
CA ALA A 51 -7.22 -5.47 -6.06
C ALA A 51 -7.70 -5.62 -7.51
N THR A 52 -9.01 -5.76 -7.73
CA THR A 52 -9.55 -5.87 -9.09
C THR A 52 -9.38 -4.58 -9.88
N LEU A 53 -9.63 -3.42 -9.25
CA LEU A 53 -9.51 -2.10 -9.90
C LEU A 53 -8.07 -1.75 -10.27
N GLU A 54 -7.10 -2.20 -9.49
CA GLU A 54 -5.67 -2.02 -9.72
C GLU A 54 -5.05 -3.14 -10.58
N HIS A 55 -5.87 -4.05 -11.13
CA HIS A 55 -5.42 -5.25 -11.86
C HIS A 55 -4.42 -6.12 -11.07
N ALA A 56 -4.52 -6.10 -9.74
CA ALA A 56 -3.65 -6.81 -8.82
C ALA A 56 -4.26 -8.14 -8.35
N LYS A 57 -3.40 -9.09 -7.97
CA LYS A 57 -3.85 -10.37 -7.39
C LYS A 57 -4.34 -10.22 -5.94
N TYR A 58 -3.75 -9.28 -5.20
CA TYR A 58 -4.01 -9.05 -3.79
C TYR A 58 -4.01 -7.56 -3.47
N CYS A 59 -4.73 -7.17 -2.43
CA CYS A 59 -4.70 -5.84 -1.82
C CYS A 59 -4.73 -6.03 -0.30
N LEU A 60 -4.05 -5.14 0.42
CA LEU A 60 -4.06 -5.09 1.89
C LEU A 60 -4.55 -3.71 2.31
N SER A 61 -5.57 -3.69 3.17
CA SER A 61 -6.11 -2.46 3.72
C SER A 61 -5.54 -2.16 5.12
N PHE A 62 -5.20 -0.89 5.32
CA PHE A 62 -4.56 -0.36 6.52
C PHE A 62 -5.41 0.75 7.13
N PRO A 63 -5.26 1.04 8.43
CA PRO A 63 -6.02 2.12 9.09
C PRO A 63 -5.65 3.53 8.58
N SER A 64 -4.50 3.70 7.90
CA SER A 64 -4.11 4.94 7.24
C SER A 64 -3.07 4.68 6.14
N GLY A 65 -2.86 5.67 5.26
CA GLY A 65 -1.77 5.64 4.28
C GLY A 65 -0.39 5.57 4.93
N LEU A 66 -0.19 6.26 6.06
CA LEU A 66 1.08 6.19 6.81
C LEU A 66 1.30 4.81 7.44
N ALA A 67 0.24 4.12 7.88
CA ALA A 67 0.35 2.74 8.35
C ALA A 67 0.78 1.80 7.21
N ALA A 68 0.25 1.99 5.99
CA ALA A 68 0.70 1.25 4.81
C ALA A 68 2.17 1.54 4.48
N VAL A 69 2.59 2.82 4.45
CA VAL A 69 3.98 3.24 4.25
C VAL A 69 4.90 2.61 5.30
N THR A 70 4.50 2.64 6.56
CA THR A 70 5.22 2.04 7.69
C THR A 70 5.43 0.55 7.43
N SER A 71 4.34 -0.19 7.19
CA SER A 71 4.39 -1.64 6.95
C SER A 71 5.23 -2.02 5.74
N ILE A 72 5.13 -1.29 4.62
CA ILE A 72 5.94 -1.57 3.42
C ILE A 72 7.41 -1.25 3.70
N SER A 73 7.71 -0.14 4.37
CA SER A 73 9.09 0.23 4.65
C SER A 73 9.79 -0.81 5.53
N MET A 74 9.08 -1.48 6.43
CA MET A 74 9.64 -2.50 7.33
C MET A 74 10.16 -3.73 6.58
N LEU A 75 9.89 -3.86 5.27
CA LEU A 75 10.53 -4.84 4.38
C LEU A 75 11.99 -4.51 4.06
N VAL A 76 12.42 -3.26 4.30
CA VAL A 76 13.82 -2.84 4.25
C VAL A 76 14.38 -3.02 5.65
N GLU A 77 15.28 -3.97 5.83
CA GLU A 77 15.88 -4.33 7.12
C GLU A 77 17.01 -3.36 7.53
N ASP A 78 17.47 -3.48 8.78
CA ASP A 78 18.57 -2.68 9.30
C ASP A 78 19.84 -2.86 8.44
N GLY A 79 20.43 -1.75 7.99
CA GLY A 79 21.59 -1.74 7.09
C GLY A 79 21.27 -1.90 5.60
N GLU A 80 20.01 -2.14 5.23
CA GLU A 80 19.56 -2.12 3.84
C GLU A 80 19.22 -0.71 3.37
N HIS A 81 19.22 -0.51 2.05
CA HIS A 81 19.09 0.80 1.43
C HIS A 81 17.75 1.00 0.72
N ALA A 82 17.14 2.16 0.94
CA ALA A 82 15.97 2.66 0.23
C ALA A 82 16.28 3.97 -0.49
N ILE A 83 15.82 4.09 -1.73
CA ILE A 83 15.88 5.33 -2.52
C ILE A 83 14.47 5.92 -2.56
N LEU A 84 14.35 7.18 -2.17
CA LEU A 84 13.09 7.91 -2.12
C LEU A 84 13.12 9.07 -3.09
N PHE A 85 12.06 9.22 -3.88
CA PHE A 85 11.81 10.47 -4.58
C PHE A 85 11.68 11.61 -3.57
N ASP A 86 12.34 12.73 -3.80
CA ASP A 86 12.39 13.85 -2.86
C ASP A 86 11.04 14.55 -2.68
N SER A 87 10.20 14.53 -3.72
CA SER A 87 8.88 15.16 -3.80
C SER A 87 7.72 14.20 -3.48
N VAL A 88 7.86 13.41 -2.41
CA VAL A 88 6.79 12.55 -1.85
C VAL A 88 6.00 13.26 -0.75
N TYR A 89 4.85 12.70 -0.38
CA TYR A 89 4.07 13.14 0.79
C TYR A 89 4.96 13.37 2.02
N HIS A 90 4.78 14.52 2.67
CA HIS A 90 5.61 14.95 3.80
C HIS A 90 5.66 13.91 4.93
N GLY A 91 4.55 13.22 5.24
CA GLY A 91 4.55 12.18 6.27
C GLY A 91 5.43 10.98 5.91
N THR A 92 5.47 10.58 4.64
CA THR A 92 6.36 9.53 4.13
C THR A 92 7.84 9.93 4.30
N ARG A 93 8.16 11.16 3.91
CA ARG A 93 9.51 11.73 4.04
C ARG A 93 9.97 11.79 5.49
N THR A 94 9.11 12.28 6.39
CA THR A 94 9.42 12.42 7.82
C THR A 94 9.65 11.05 8.46
N TYR A 95 8.77 10.09 8.21
CA TYR A 95 8.90 8.75 8.78
C TYR A 95 10.19 8.04 8.34
N LEU A 96 10.56 8.10 7.06
CA LEU A 96 11.80 7.47 6.58
C LEU A 96 13.07 8.23 6.97
N SER A 97 12.99 9.54 7.18
CA SER A 97 14.08 10.30 7.81
C SER A 97 14.34 9.82 9.24
N ILE A 98 13.28 9.59 10.02
CA ILE A 98 13.41 9.05 11.39
C ILE A 98 14.05 7.66 11.38
N ARG A 99 13.61 6.76 10.48
CA ARG A 99 14.24 5.43 10.37
C ARG A 99 15.72 5.51 10.03
N LYS A 100 16.11 6.44 9.15
CA LYS A 100 17.51 6.72 8.83
C LYS A 100 18.29 7.21 10.05
N GLU A 101 17.76 8.18 10.79
CA GLU A 101 18.40 8.75 11.98
C GLU A 101 18.55 7.72 13.11
N LEU A 102 17.60 6.80 13.25
CA LEU A 102 17.65 5.69 14.21
C LEU A 102 18.56 4.53 13.76
N GLY A 103 19.07 4.55 12.52
CA GLY A 103 19.93 3.48 11.99
C GLY A 103 19.18 2.24 11.52
N HIS A 104 17.85 2.31 11.35
CA HIS A 104 17.01 1.18 10.93
C HIS A 104 16.95 0.96 9.40
N ALA A 105 17.51 1.89 8.61
CA ALA A 105 17.67 1.77 7.16
C ALA A 105 18.62 2.87 6.66
N GLU A 106 19.38 2.59 5.61
CA GLU A 106 19.98 3.66 4.81
C GLU A 106 18.91 4.27 3.90
N VAL A 107 18.76 5.60 3.93
CA VAL A 107 17.80 6.29 3.04
C VAL A 107 18.50 7.40 2.24
N THR A 108 18.34 7.32 0.92
CA THR A 108 18.76 8.37 -0.02
C THR A 108 17.53 9.06 -0.59
N PHE A 109 17.49 10.39 -0.48
CA PHE A 109 16.46 11.21 -1.12
C PHE A 109 17.05 11.84 -2.38
N ALA A 110 16.36 11.73 -3.51
CA ALA A 110 16.82 12.29 -4.78
C ALA A 110 15.65 12.67 -5.68
N ASP A 111 15.89 13.59 -6.61
CA ASP A 111 14.98 13.85 -7.71
C ASP A 111 15.08 12.71 -8.73
N LEU A 112 13.98 11.96 -8.90
CA LEU A 112 13.91 10.77 -9.75
C LEU A 112 13.14 11.04 -11.05
N ARG A 113 12.94 12.31 -11.44
CA ARG A 113 12.36 12.67 -12.74
C ARG A 113 13.26 12.27 -13.92
N ASP A 114 14.56 12.18 -13.67
CA ASP A 114 15.54 11.61 -14.59
C ASP A 114 15.92 10.21 -14.12
N ALA A 115 15.56 9.20 -14.93
CA ALA A 115 15.84 7.79 -14.61
C ALA A 115 17.35 7.48 -14.48
N SER A 116 18.23 8.25 -15.12
CA SER A 116 19.68 8.06 -15.00
C SER A 116 20.20 8.36 -13.59
N VAL A 117 19.49 9.22 -12.83
CA VAL A 117 19.83 9.49 -11.43
C VAL A 117 19.61 8.23 -10.59
N LEU A 118 18.54 7.49 -10.84
CA LEU A 118 18.26 6.25 -10.12
C LEU A 118 19.39 5.24 -10.31
N GLU A 119 19.84 5.02 -11.55
CA GLU A 119 20.92 4.06 -11.86
C GLU A 119 22.20 4.36 -11.07
N ASN A 120 22.56 5.63 -10.93
CA ASN A 120 23.75 6.06 -10.17
C ASN A 120 23.61 5.93 -8.65
N LEU A 121 22.38 5.84 -8.13
CA LEU A 121 22.10 5.72 -6.70
C LEU A 121 21.92 4.27 -6.25
N MET A 122 21.76 3.34 -7.19
CA MET A 122 21.65 1.91 -6.89
C MET A 122 22.93 1.39 -6.23
N LYS A 123 22.77 0.78 -5.06
CA LYS A 123 23.80 0.04 -4.32
C LYS A 123 23.45 -1.46 -4.26
N PRO A 124 24.42 -2.37 -4.02
CA PRO A 124 24.13 -3.80 -3.85
C PRO A 124 23.12 -4.14 -2.77
N ASN A 125 23.00 -3.31 -1.72
CA ASN A 125 22.03 -3.44 -0.63
C ASN A 125 20.73 -2.65 -0.86
N THR A 126 20.46 -2.13 -2.06
CA THR A 126 19.21 -1.39 -2.34
C THR A 126 18.05 -2.36 -2.49
N LYS A 127 17.04 -2.22 -1.62
CA LYS A 127 15.86 -3.11 -1.58
C LYS A 127 14.55 -2.42 -1.92
N MET A 128 14.51 -1.10 -1.87
CA MET A 128 13.31 -0.34 -2.15
C MET A 128 13.60 0.93 -2.93
N VAL A 129 12.77 1.22 -3.93
CA VAL A 129 12.66 2.51 -4.60
C VAL A 129 11.23 3.00 -4.41
N TRP A 130 11.04 4.16 -3.80
CA TRP A 130 9.72 4.71 -3.48
C TRP A 130 9.47 5.99 -4.27
N ILE A 131 8.41 5.99 -5.08
CA ILE A 131 8.06 7.05 -6.04
C ILE A 131 6.59 7.45 -5.83
N GLU A 132 6.26 8.71 -6.10
CA GLU A 132 4.89 9.24 -6.07
C GLU A 132 4.66 10.12 -7.31
N THR A 133 3.56 9.88 -8.03
CA THR A 133 3.21 10.64 -9.24
C THR A 133 1.69 10.73 -9.43
N PRO A 134 1.13 11.92 -9.75
CA PRO A 134 1.78 13.23 -9.65
C PRO A 134 2.20 13.52 -8.20
N CYS A 135 3.24 14.33 -8.02
CA CYS A 135 3.73 14.66 -6.68
C CYS A 135 2.63 15.31 -5.84
N ASN A 136 2.51 14.87 -4.59
CA ASN A 136 1.68 15.55 -3.60
C ASN A 136 2.37 16.84 -3.16
N GLN A 137 2.10 17.91 -3.91
CA GLN A 137 2.57 19.26 -3.64
C GLN A 137 1.53 20.04 -2.84
N PRO A 138 1.95 21.19 -2.28
CA PRO A 138 1.41 22.47 -2.71
C PRO A 138 2.19 23.04 -3.88
#